data_AF-A0A975TSR8-F1
#
_entry.id   AF-A0A975TSR8-F1
#
_cell.length_a   1.000
_cell.length_b   1.000
_cell.length_c   1.000
_cell.angle_alpha   90.00
_cell.angle_beta   90.00
_cell.angle_gamma   90.00
#
_symmetry.space_group_name_H-M   'P 1'
#
loop_
_entity.id
_entity.type
_entity.pdbx_description
1 polymer ?
#
loop_
_entity_poly.entity_id
_entity_poly.type
_entity_poly.pdbx_seq_one_letter_code
_entity_poly.pdbx_strand_id
1 'polypeptide(L)' 'MTLFLFSLGVIALSGLGLAIGVLAGRGPIKGSCGGISCGVPGGCAACPSRKDMTK' A
#
# COMPACT_ATOMS: atom_id res chain seq x y z
N MET A 1 0.58 7.82 -29.72
CA MET A 1 1.59 8.48 -28.86
C MET A 1 0.99 9.39 -27.79
N THR A 2 -0.03 10.19 -28.10
CA THR A 2 -0.70 11.08 -27.14
C THR A 2 -1.27 10.36 -25.92
N LEU A 3 -2.02 9.27 -26.12
CA LEU A 3 -2.55 8.45 -25.02
C LEU A 3 -1.46 7.85 -24.13
N PHE A 4 -0.32 7.48 -24.73
CA PHE A 4 0.82 6.96 -23.99
C PHE A 4 1.40 8.02 -23.06
N LEU A 5 1.66 9.23 -23.57
CA LEU A 5 2.15 10.34 -22.76
C LEU A 5 1.15 10.77 -21.68
N PHE A 6 -0.15 10.74 -21.98
CA PHE A 6 -1.20 11.07 -21.01
C PHE A 6 -1.25 10.06 -19.86
N SER A 7 -1.27 8.75 -20.17
CA SER A 7 -1.25 7.69 -19.17
C SER A 7 0.02 7.76 -18.29
N LEU A 8 1.18 7.99 -18.93
CA LEU A 8 2.46 8.14 -18.23
C LEU A 8 2.43 9.37 -17.29
N GLY A 9 1.84 10.48 -17.73
CA GLY A 9 1.63 11.67 -16.90
C GLY A 9 0.76 11.40 -15.68
N VAL A 10 -0.35 10.67 -15.82
CA VAL A 10 -1.25 10.33 -14.71
C VAL A 10 -0.57 9.42 -13.68
N ILE A 11 0.17 8.40 -14.14
CA ILE A 11 0.92 7.50 -13.25
C ILE A 11 2.02 8.26 -12.52
N ALA A 12 2.78 9.10 -13.21
CA ALA A 12 3.82 9.92 -12.59
C ALA A 12 3.24 10.86 -11.52
N LEU A 13 2.09 11.50 -11.80
CA LEU A 13 1.45 12.43 -10.88
C LEU A 13 0.92 11.73 -9.61
N SER A 14 0.29 10.56 -9.77
CA SER A 14 -0.17 9.76 -8.62
C SER A 14 1.01 9.25 -7.78
N GLY A 15 2.09 8.80 -8.41
CA GLY A 15 3.33 8.40 -7.73
C GLY A 15 3.96 9.54 -6.92
N LEU A 16 4.03 10.74 -7.50
CA LEU A 16 4.49 11.94 -6.79
C LEU A 16 3.61 12.27 -5.59
N GLY A 17 2.28 12.20 -5.73
CA GLY A 17 1.35 12.42 -4.62
C GLY A 17 1.54 11.42 -3.48
N LEU A 18 1.76 10.14 -3.81
CA LEU A 18 2.05 9.09 -2.82
C LEU A 18 3.40 9.34 -2.12
N ALA A 19 4.45 9.70 -2.88
CA ALA A 19 5.77 9.98 -2.34
C ALA A 19 5.77 11.18 -1.39
N ILE A 20 5.12 12.28 -1.79
CA ILE A 20 4.92 13.46 -0.94
C ILE A 20 4.13 13.08 0.31
N GLY A 21 3.10 12.23 0.17
CA GLY A 21 2.33 11.71 1.30
C GLY A 21 3.19 10.97 2.33
N VAL A 22 4.11 10.11 1.88
CA VAL A 22 5.06 9.38 2.74
C VAL A 22 6.02 10.36 3.44
N LEU A 23 6.59 11.31 2.70
CA LEU A 23 7.51 12.31 3.25
C LEU A 23 6.82 13.25 4.26
N ALA A 24 5.55 13.57 4.03
CA ALA A 24 4.70 14.35 4.96
C ALA A 24 4.26 13.54 6.20
N GLY A 25 4.75 12.32 6.37
CA GLY A 25 4.50 11.51 7.57
C GLY A 25 3.25 10.65 7.51
N ARG A 26 2.63 10.41 6.35
CA ARG A 26 1.65 9.32 6.25
C ARG A 26 2.36 8.00 6.54
N GLY A 27 1.85 7.29 7.54
CA GLY A 27 2.33 5.95 7.87
C GLY A 27 2.32 5.01 6.65
N PRO A 28 3.11 3.93 6.71
CA PRO A 28 3.27 3.00 5.60
C PRO A 28 1.91 2.46 5.13
N ILE A 29 1.81 2.16 3.82
CA ILE A 29 0.60 1.56 3.24
C ILE A 29 0.31 0.24 3.96
N LYS A 30 -0.80 0.22 4.71
CA LYS A 30 -1.23 -0.97 5.45
C LYS A 30 -1.83 -1.98 4.46
N GLY A 31 -1.14 -3.10 4.26
CA GLY A 31 -1.67 -4.27 3.56
C GLY A 31 -2.69 -5.04 4.40
N SER A 32 -3.19 -6.18 3.92
CA SER A 32 -4.22 -6.99 4.59
C SER A 32 -3.82 -7.51 6.00
N CYS A 33 -2.53 -7.82 6.22
CA CYS A 33 -1.97 -8.09 7.56
C CYS A 33 -1.42 -6.81 8.25
N GLY A 34 -1.86 -5.62 7.82
CA GLY A 34 -1.83 -4.34 8.52
C GLY A 34 -0.49 -3.74 8.94
N GLY A 35 0.65 -4.39 8.71
CA GLY A 35 1.89 -4.03 9.42
C GLY A 35 2.09 -4.77 10.75
N ILE A 36 1.39 -5.89 10.97
CA ILE A 36 1.48 -6.74 12.17
C ILE A 36 2.81 -7.49 12.28
N SER A 37 3.54 -7.66 11.17
CA SER A 37 4.86 -8.31 11.22
C SER A 37 5.96 -7.45 11.87
N CYS A 38 5.77 -6.13 12.01
CA CYS A 38 6.82 -5.23 12.49
C CYS A 38 6.88 -5.08 14.03
N GLY A 39 6.02 -5.75 14.81
CA GLY A 39 5.96 -5.53 16.26
C GLY A 39 5.83 -6.75 17.15
N VAL A 40 5.57 -7.96 16.62
CA VAL A 40 5.28 -9.14 17.44
C VAL A 40 5.90 -10.40 16.83
N PRO A 41 6.73 -11.16 17.57
CA PRO A 41 7.11 -12.52 17.18
C PRO A 41 5.85 -13.41 17.18
N GLY A 42 5.38 -13.80 16.00
CA GLY A 42 4.08 -14.47 15.77
C GLY A 42 3.13 -13.72 14.83
N GLY A 43 3.54 -12.57 14.28
CA GLY A 43 2.76 -11.81 13.31
C GLY A 43 2.33 -12.62 12.08
N CYS A 44 1.14 -12.34 11.53
CA CYS A 44 0.48 -12.98 10.37
C CYS A 44 0.37 -14.53 10.40
N ALA A 45 1.03 -15.24 11.34
CA ALA A 45 0.98 -16.69 11.56
C ALA A 45 -0.26 -17.13 12.35
N ALA A 46 -0.91 -16.21 13.07
CA ALA A 46 -2.22 -16.43 13.69
C ALA A 46 -3.39 -16.36 12.69
N CYS A 47 -3.11 -16.14 11.40
CA CYS A 47 -4.15 -16.01 10.36
C CYS A 47 -4.64 -17.42 9.97
N PRO A 48 -5.79 -17.91 10.49
CA PRO A 48 -6.26 -19.28 10.27
C PRO A 48 -6.91 -19.44 8.89
N SER A 49 -7.22 -18.30 8.29
CA SER A 49 -8.07 -18.07 7.14
C SER A 49 -7.87 -16.59 6.78
N ARG A 50 -7.24 -16.22 5.67
CA ARG A 50 -6.95 -17.06 4.50
C ARG A 50 -8.21 -17.69 3.89
N LYS A 51 -9.43 -17.32 4.35
CA LYS A 51 -10.69 -17.77 3.71
C LYS A 51 -11.69 -16.64 3.49
N ASP A 52 -11.85 -15.71 4.43
CA ASP A 52 -12.84 -14.64 4.27
C ASP A 52 -12.23 -13.29 4.61
N MET A 53 -12.11 -12.44 3.60
CA MET A 53 -12.12 -10.99 3.75
C MET A 53 -13.31 -10.60 4.63
N THR A 54 -13.08 -10.00 5.80
CA THR A 54 -14.10 -9.18 6.48
C THR A 54 -13.60 -7.74 6.33
N LYS A 55 -13.70 -7.16 5.14
CA LYS A 55 -14.96 -6.69 4.54
C LYS A 55 -14.77 -6.41 3.05
#